data_AF-A0A2E7NRD0-F1
#
_entry.id   AF-A0A2E7NRD0-F1
#
_cell.length_a   1.000
_cell.length_b   1.000
_cell.length_c   1.000
_cell.angle_alpha   90.00
_cell.angle_beta   90.00
_cell.angle_gamma   90.00
#
_symmetry.space_group_name_H-M   'P 1'
#
loop_
_entity.id
_entity.type
_entity.pdbx_description
1 polymer ?
#
loop_
_entity_poly.entity_id
_entity_poly.type
_entity_poly.pdbx_seq_one_letter_code
_entity_poly.pdbx_strand_id
1 'polypeptide(L)'
;MGQKCAICGKSPQVGNRVSQRGKAKYLGGNGRKTTGISKRRFKPNLQKIRTQQGGGTVTQRVCTRCIRNGLVQKAVVRKAFTEPSAG
;
A
#
# COMPACT_ATOMS: atom_id res chain seq x y z
N MET A 1 5.82 -0.60 16.69
CA MET A 1 6.23 -1.39 15.50
C MET A 1 5.33 -1.01 14.31
N GLY A 2 5.83 -0.17 13.40
CA GLY A 2 5.00 0.62 12.49
C GLY A 2 4.63 -0.09 11.18
N GLN A 3 3.44 0.20 10.65
CA GLN A 3 3.04 -0.13 9.29
C GLN A 3 3.95 0.59 8.27
N LYS A 4 5.18 0.12 8.13
CA LYS A 4 6.17 0.62 7.18
C LYS A 4 6.41 -0.41 6.08
N CYS A 5 6.60 0.07 4.85
CA CYS A 5 7.07 -0.78 3.76
C CYS A 5 8.55 -1.10 3.97
N ALA A 6 8.93 -2.38 3.86
CA ALA A 6 10.33 -2.81 3.96
C ALA A 6 11.24 -2.28 2.84
N ILE A 7 10.66 -1.89 1.69
CA ILE A 7 11.41 -1.52 0.49
C ILE A 7 11.51 -0.01 0.32
N CYS A 8 10.36 0.67 0.35
CA CYS A 8 10.30 2.12 0.11
C CYS A 8 10.09 2.95 1.38
N GLY A 9 10.07 2.33 2.55
CA GLY A 9 9.93 3.02 3.84
C GLY A 9 8.58 3.68 4.11
N LYS A 10 7.62 3.64 3.18
CA LYS A 10 6.30 4.29 3.31
C LYS A 10 5.63 4.00 4.64
N SER A 11 5.36 5.05 5.39
CA SER A 11 4.71 5.02 6.69
C SER A 11 3.32 5.67 6.64
N PRO A 12 2.48 5.48 7.68
CA PRO A 12 1.21 6.17 7.76
C PRO A 12 1.43 7.67 7.95
N GLN A 13 0.71 8.49 7.18
CA GLN A 13 0.73 9.95 7.31
C GLN A 13 -0.54 10.43 8.02
N VAL A 14 -0.46 11.58 8.67
CA VAL A 14 -1.61 12.24 9.31
C VAL A 14 -2.11 13.35 8.39
N GLY A 15 -3.41 13.54 8.34
CA GLY A 15 -3.99 14.75 7.76
C GLY A 15 -5.46 14.88 8.12
N ASN A 16 -6.14 15.83 7.50
CA ASN A 16 -7.52 16.16 7.88
C ASN A 16 -8.55 15.50 6.95
N ARG A 17 -9.70 15.16 7.50
CA ARG A 17 -10.95 14.92 6.79
C ARG A 17 -11.73 16.23 6.86
N VAL A 18 -11.87 16.88 5.70
CA VAL A 18 -12.58 18.15 5.57
C VAL A 18 -13.96 17.85 4.99
N SER A 19 -15.00 18.16 5.75
CA SER A 19 -16.38 18.03 5.31
C SER A 19 -16.85 19.39 4.78
N GLN A 20 -17.28 19.45 3.52
CA GLN A 20 -17.79 20.66 2.88
C GLN A 20 -19.24 20.46 2.44
N ARG A 21 -20.07 21.49 2.58
CA ARG A 21 -21.46 21.52 2.10
C ARG A 21 -21.68 22.65 1.09
N GLY A 22 -22.68 22.47 0.22
CA GLY A 22 -23.00 23.42 -0.84
C GLY A 22 -22.29 23.12 -2.17
N LYS A 23 -22.79 23.71 -3.25
CA LYS A 23 -22.19 23.62 -4.59
C LYS A 23 -21.00 24.56 -4.71
N ALA A 24 -20.00 24.16 -5.49
CA ALA A 24 -18.87 25.04 -5.76
C ALA A 24 -19.29 26.24 -6.64
N LYS A 25 -18.59 27.37 -6.50
CA LYS A 25 -18.90 28.59 -7.27
C LYS A 25 -18.82 28.37 -8.78
N TYR A 26 -17.83 27.61 -9.25
CA TYR A 26 -17.66 27.29 -10.67
C TYR A 26 -18.80 26.42 -11.24
N LEU A 27 -19.63 25.80 -10.39
CA LEU A 27 -20.82 25.06 -10.79
C LEU A 27 -22.11 25.90 -10.66
N GLY A 28 -21.99 27.22 -10.61
CA GLY A 28 -23.14 28.14 -10.45
C GLY A 28 -23.76 28.15 -9.05
N GLY A 29 -23.06 27.66 -8.03
CA GLY A 29 -23.53 27.68 -6.64
C GLY A 29 -22.98 28.85 -5.82
N ASN A 30 -23.58 29.10 -4.64
CA ASN A 30 -23.16 30.17 -3.73
C ASN A 30 -21.77 29.93 -3.08
N GLY A 31 -21.25 28.70 -3.15
CA GLY A 31 -19.93 28.30 -2.67
C GLY A 31 -19.96 27.12 -1.69
N ARG A 32 -18.84 26.39 -1.62
CA ARG A 32 -18.63 25.31 -0.64
C ARG A 32 -18.26 25.92 0.72
N LYS A 33 -18.98 25.55 1.77
CA LYS A 33 -18.68 25.91 3.16
C LYS A 33 -18.11 24.71 3.90
N THR A 34 -17.01 24.91 4.61
CA THR A 34 -16.41 23.87 5.47
C THR A 34 -17.23 23.75 6.74
N THR A 35 -17.85 22.59 6.97
CA THR A 35 -18.69 22.32 8.15
C THR A 35 -17.96 21.55 9.24
N GLY A 36 -16.80 20.96 8.95
CA GLY A 36 -16.03 20.23 9.95
C GLY A 36 -14.67 19.81 9.46
N ILE A 37 -13.72 19.77 10.40
CA ILE A 37 -12.34 19.34 10.19
C ILE A 37 -12.01 18.33 11.30
N SER A 38 -11.75 17.08 10.93
CA SER A 38 -11.34 16.03 11.87
C SER A 38 -10.01 15.39 11.45
N LYS A 39 -9.22 14.92 12.40
CA LYS A 39 -7.94 14.25 12.12
C LYS A 39 -8.19 12.84 11.58
N ARG A 40 -7.46 12.44 10.54
CA ARG A 40 -7.42 11.08 9.99
C ARG A 40 -5.99 10.61 9.73
N ARG A 41 -5.82 9.29 9.61
CA ARG A 41 -4.55 8.66 9.23
C ARG A 41 -4.66 8.03 7.84
N PHE A 42 -3.74 8.37 6.95
CA PHE A 42 -3.57 7.74 5.66
C PHE A 42 -2.62 6.55 5.81
N LYS A 43 -3.16 5.34 5.77
CA LYS A 43 -2.37 4.12 5.86
C LYS A 43 -1.96 3.67 4.45
N PRO A 44 -0.67 3.40 4.18
CA PRO A 44 -0.28 2.76 2.93
C PRO A 44 -0.90 1.36 2.84
N ASN A 45 -1.31 0.95 1.64
CA ASN A 45 -1.77 -0.42 1.40
C ASN A 45 -0.57 -1.38 1.46
N LEU A 46 -0.30 -1.91 2.66
CA LEU A 46 0.77 -2.84 2.95
C LEU A 46 0.24 -4.27 2.98
N GLN A 47 0.78 -5.11 2.12
CA GLN A 47 0.47 -6.52 2.04
C GLN A 47 1.60 -7.34 2.66
N LYS A 48 1.24 -8.41 3.37
CA LYS A 48 2.20 -9.39 3.87
C LYS A 48 2.49 -10.36 2.75
N ILE A 49 3.74 -10.43 2.30
CA ILE A 49 4.15 -11.34 1.22
C ILE A 49 5.42 -12.08 1.60
N ARG A 50 5.56 -13.29 1.04
CA ARG A 50 6.78 -14.08 1.11
C ARG A 50 7.68 -13.68 -0.07
N THR A 51 8.86 -13.18 0.25
CA THR A 51 9.86 -12.70 -0.70
C THR A 51 11.06 -13.63 -0.65
N GLN A 52 11.68 -13.91 -1.80
CA GLN A 52 12.98 -14.55 -1.84
C GLN A 52 14.08 -13.48 -1.69
N GLN A 53 14.88 -13.56 -0.63
CA GLN A 53 16.06 -12.72 -0.41
C GLN A 53 17.24 -13.63 -0.07
N GLY A 54 18.32 -13.56 -0.86
CA GLY A 54 19.60 -14.21 -0.56
C GLY A 54 19.55 -15.73 -0.36
N GLY A 55 18.70 -16.45 -1.12
CA GLY A 55 18.57 -17.91 -1.03
C GLY A 55 17.54 -18.41 0.00
N GLY A 56 16.98 -17.52 0.83
CA GLY A 56 15.92 -17.84 1.80
C GLY A 56 14.57 -17.20 1.47
N THR A 57 13.49 -17.77 2.01
CA THR A 57 12.15 -17.16 1.94
C THR A 57 11.86 -16.38 3.21
N VAL A 58 11.72 -15.06 3.11
CA VAL A 58 11.42 -14.16 4.24
C VAL A 58 10.03 -13.54 4.07
N THR A 59 9.30 -13.38 5.17
CA THR A 59 7.99 -12.73 5.15
C THR A 59 8.16 -11.25 5.46
N GLN A 60 7.75 -10.36 4.56
CA GLN A 60 7.88 -8.91 4.73
C GLN A 60 6.58 -8.17 4.43
N ARG A 61 6.44 -6.97 5.01
CA ARG A 61 5.33 -6.05 4.68
C ARG A 61 5.74 -5.13 3.56
N VAL A 62 5.07 -5.25 2.42
CA VAL A 62 5.41 -4.51 1.21
C VAL A 62 4.23 -3.70 0.70
N CYS A 63 4.51 -2.50 0.20
CA CYS A 63 3.50 -1.64 -0.41
C CYS A 63 3.01 -2.18 -1.75
N THR A 64 1.72 -2.07 -2.06
CA THR A 64 1.18 -2.55 -3.34
C THR A 64 1.82 -1.91 -4.57
N ARG A 65 2.27 -0.64 -4.48
CA ARG A 65 3.04 0.02 -5.57
C ARG A 65 4.39 -0.66 -5.81
N CYS A 66 5.03 -1.13 -4.75
CA CYS A 66 6.31 -1.82 -4.80
C CYS A 66 6.15 -3.20 -5.44
N ILE A 67 5.07 -3.91 -5.07
CA ILE A 67 4.69 -5.19 -5.66
C ILE A 67 4.37 -5.02 -7.15
N ARG A 68 3.60 -3.98 -7.50
CA ARG A 68 3.22 -3.67 -8.88
C ARG A 68 4.43 -3.36 -9.77
N ASN A 69 5.42 -2.65 -9.23
CA ASN A 69 6.62 -2.26 -9.97
C ASN A 69 7.65 -3.40 -10.10
N GLY A 70 7.35 -4.62 -9.63
CA GLY A 70 8.29 -5.74 -9.72
C GLY A 70 9.53 -5.62 -8.83
N LEU A 71 9.54 -4.65 -7.89
CA LEU A 71 10.65 -4.45 -6.95
C LEU A 71 10.80 -5.60 -5.93
N VAL A 72 9.94 -6.62 -6.02
CA VAL A 72 9.92 -7.79 -5.13
C VAL A 72 9.81 -9.06 -5.94
N GLN A 73 10.77 -9.96 -5.74
CA GLN A 73 10.67 -11.34 -6.20
C GLN A 73 9.81 -12.12 -5.19
N LYS A 74 8.58 -12.46 -5.61
CA LYS A 74 7.72 -13.33 -4.81
C LYS A 74 8.37 -14.69 -4.68
N ALA A 75 8.23 -15.31 -3.52
CA ALA A 75 8.70 -16.67 -3.33
C ALA A 75 7.98 -17.61 -4.30
N VAL A 76 8.75 -18.33 -5.11
CA VAL A 76 8.23 -19.35 -6.01
C VAL A 76 7.73 -20.49 -5.14
N VAL A 77 6.42 -20.69 -5.09
CA VAL A 77 5.82 -21.90 -4.51
C VAL A 77 6.12 -23.02 -5.49
N ARG A 78 7.09 -23.89 -5.16
CA ARG A 78 7.30 -25.12 -5.94
C ARG A 78 5.99 -25.91 -5.93
N LYS A 79 5.50 -26.31 -7.10
CA LYS A 79 4.34 -27.20 -7.19
C LYS A 79 4.71 -28.52 -6.52
N ALA A 80 3.74 -29.17 -5.88
CA ALA A 80 3.97 -30.34 -5.04
C ALA A 80 4.52 -31.58 -5.79
N PHE A 81 4.58 -31.57 -7.12
CA PHE A 81 5.17 -32.61 -7.95
C PHE A 81 5.77 -31.97 -9.20
N THR A 82 7.03 -31.56 -9.13
CA THR A 82 7.83 -31.31 -10.34
C THR A 82 8.93 -32.35 -10.29
N GLU A 83 8.94 -33.26 -11.27
CA GLU A 83 10.02 -34.22 -11.45
C GLU A 83 11.35 -33.46 -11.50
N PRO A 84 12.42 -33.94 -10.84
CA PRO A 84 13.74 -33.34 -11.03
C PRO A 84 14.08 -33.53 -12.51
N SER A 85 14.20 -32.42 -13.26
CA SER A 85 14.67 -32.49 -14.64
C SER A 85 16.05 -33.12 -14.64
N ALA A 86 16.17 -34.30 -15.24
CA ALA A 86 17.44 -34.95 -15.53
C ALA A 86 18.22 -34.10 -16.56
N GLY A 87 19.51 -33.86 -16.28
CA GLY A 87 20.45 -33.20 -17.19
C GLY A 87 21.07 -31.94 -16.63
#